data_AF-A0A212J022-F1
#
_entry.id   AF-A0A212J022-F1
#
_cell.length_a   1.000
_cell.length_b   1.000
_cell.length_c   1.000
_cell.angle_alpha   90.00
_cell.angle_beta   90.00
_cell.angle_gamma   90.00
#
_symmetry.space_group_name_H-M   'P 1'
#
loop_
_entity.id
_entity.type
_entity.pdbx_description
1 polymer ?
#
loop_
_entity_poly.entity_id
_entity_poly.type
_entity_poly.pdbx_seq_one_letter_code
_entity_poly.pdbx_strand_id
1 'polypeptide(L)'
;MDNFEGKVIYDEMETTGNFETSNSTINQIYKNSYWGIRGNYRGMPTDCPQRDERMGWLGDRATGSYGESFIFDNQKLYAKWLTDIEDSQRQNGTLPDVAPNYWKMYTDDVTWPAAYFIIADMLYRQYGNDRPIIKHYDSFKRFLAYIQNNYMKDYIVTKDTFGDWCMPPESPEMIHSQDLERKTSGELLSTAFYYRLTLLMQKFAHMSGHQEDVLFYVDLAENVKTAFNKKFYNNTKRNYSNNTVTANVLAIMDDIAPDTVKKDVFKHVVDKTENEFKGHVSTGLIGIQWLMRCLTEYGRADIAYKIATNRTYPSWGYMIEKGATTIWELWNGDTADPAMNSANHVMLLGDLIIWYYEYLAGIKNADDAIGFSKLEMHPLIIGDLNYVKASYNSVRGLIQSHWQRNDGKFSWYITIPANCSAKVILPDAEGKTVTESGTNIKSVTDFKNITIANGQVVLEIGSGSYVFEIE
;
A
#
# COMPACT_ATOMS: atom_id res chain seq x y z
N MET A 1 -24.10 16.35 -30.08
CA MET A 1 -23.28 16.26 -28.84
C MET A 1 -23.13 17.63 -28.17
N ASP A 2 -23.36 18.75 -28.87
CA ASP A 2 -23.17 20.11 -28.33
C ASP A 2 -24.27 20.61 -27.37
N ASN A 3 -25.33 19.83 -27.17
CA ASN A 3 -26.45 20.18 -26.27
C ASN A 3 -26.18 19.84 -24.80
N PHE A 4 -25.07 19.13 -24.50
CA PHE A 4 -24.75 18.68 -23.14
C PHE A 4 -23.28 18.90 -22.82
N GLU A 5 -23.01 19.30 -21.58
CA GLU A 5 -21.66 19.45 -21.06
C GLU A 5 -21.55 18.73 -19.70
N GLY A 6 -20.60 17.80 -19.58
CA GLY A 6 -20.29 17.15 -18.30
C GLY A 6 -19.40 18.05 -17.45
N LYS A 7 -19.85 18.42 -16.24
CA LYS A 7 -19.05 19.16 -15.27
C LYS A 7 -18.48 18.21 -14.24
N VAL A 8 -17.16 18.00 -14.28
CA VAL A 8 -16.46 17.20 -13.26
C VAL A 8 -16.26 18.06 -12.02
N ILE A 9 -16.85 17.63 -10.90
CA ILE A 9 -16.76 18.33 -9.60
C ILE A 9 -16.05 17.38 -8.64
N TYR A 10 -15.15 17.89 -7.80
CA TYR A 10 -14.41 17.17 -6.75
C TYR A 10 -13.62 18.23 -5.95
N ASP A 11 -12.99 17.85 -4.83
CA ASP A 11 -12.10 18.76 -4.10
C ASP A 11 -10.91 19.19 -4.98
N GLU A 12 -10.62 20.48 -5.00
CA GLU A 12 -9.47 21.00 -5.75
C GLU A 12 -8.16 20.51 -5.10
N MET A 13 -7.45 19.62 -5.79
CA MET A 13 -6.13 19.12 -5.39
C MET A 13 -5.22 19.07 -6.60
N GLU A 14 -3.95 19.39 -6.35
CA GLU A 14 -2.90 19.31 -7.35
C GLU A 14 -2.66 17.85 -7.73
N THR A 15 -2.53 17.58 -9.03
CA THR A 15 -2.01 16.29 -9.51
C THR A 15 -0.49 16.33 -9.42
N THR A 16 0.07 15.55 -8.50
CA THR A 16 1.51 15.53 -8.19
C THR A 16 2.26 14.43 -8.93
N GLY A 17 1.55 13.40 -9.42
CA GLY A 17 2.13 12.24 -10.07
C GLY A 17 1.79 12.13 -11.55
N ASN A 18 2.75 11.62 -12.32
CA ASN A 18 2.49 11.04 -13.63
C ASN A 18 3.17 9.66 -13.71
N PHE A 19 2.54 8.74 -14.44
CA PHE A 19 3.05 7.38 -14.62
C PHE A 19 2.64 6.84 -15.99
N GLU A 20 3.61 6.32 -16.73
CA GLU A 20 3.42 5.73 -18.06
C GLU A 20 4.41 4.58 -18.25
N THR A 21 3.96 3.51 -18.90
CA THR A 21 4.77 2.32 -19.19
C THR A 21 4.56 1.84 -20.62
N SER A 22 5.37 0.90 -21.08
CA SER A 22 5.09 0.23 -22.37
C SER A 22 3.89 -0.72 -22.34
N ASN A 23 3.32 -1.03 -21.17
CA ASN A 23 2.18 -1.94 -21.03
C ASN A 23 0.85 -1.16 -20.93
N SER A 24 -0.02 -1.35 -21.90
CA SER A 24 -1.30 -0.62 -21.97
C SER A 24 -2.28 -0.98 -20.85
N THR A 25 -2.22 -2.20 -20.29
CA THR A 25 -3.04 -2.59 -19.13
C THR A 25 -2.69 -1.72 -17.94
N ILE A 26 -1.41 -1.65 -17.59
CA ILE A 26 -0.89 -0.86 -16.46
C ILE A 26 -1.27 0.62 -16.62
N ASN A 27 -1.08 1.19 -17.82
CA ASN A 27 -1.42 2.59 -18.09
C ASN A 27 -2.93 2.86 -17.93
N GLN A 28 -3.77 1.93 -18.39
CA GLN A 28 -5.22 2.08 -18.27
C GLN A 28 -5.69 1.88 -16.82
N ILE A 29 -5.06 0.99 -16.04
CA ILE A 29 -5.31 0.87 -14.61
C ILE A 29 -4.96 2.18 -13.91
N TYR A 30 -3.77 2.74 -14.15
CA TYR A 30 -3.37 4.02 -13.57
C TYR A 30 -4.37 5.15 -13.88
N LYS A 31 -4.85 5.22 -15.13
CA LYS A 31 -5.90 6.16 -15.53
C LYS A 31 -7.22 5.91 -14.81
N ASN A 32 -7.64 4.66 -14.66
CA ASN A 32 -8.85 4.30 -13.91
C ASN A 32 -8.72 4.65 -12.42
N SER A 33 -7.55 4.43 -11.83
CA SER A 33 -7.22 4.83 -10.46
C SER A 33 -7.34 6.35 -10.30
N TYR A 34 -6.72 7.12 -11.21
CA TYR A 34 -6.82 8.58 -11.21
C TYR A 34 -8.29 9.05 -11.18
N TRP A 35 -9.13 8.52 -12.07
CA TRP A 35 -10.54 8.90 -12.12
C TRP A 35 -11.34 8.41 -10.92
N GLY A 36 -11.03 7.22 -10.40
CA GLY A 36 -11.72 6.64 -9.25
C GLY A 36 -11.45 7.43 -7.97
N ILE A 37 -10.18 7.73 -7.72
CA ILE A 37 -9.71 8.53 -6.58
C ILE A 37 -10.30 9.93 -6.67
N ARG A 38 -10.17 10.59 -7.83
CA ARG A 38 -10.71 11.93 -8.09
C ARG A 38 -12.22 12.00 -7.85
N GLY A 39 -12.97 10.97 -8.28
CA GLY A 39 -14.43 10.92 -8.11
C GLY A 39 -14.88 10.87 -6.66
N ASN A 40 -14.04 10.33 -5.77
CA ASN A 40 -14.32 10.03 -4.38
C ASN A 40 -13.74 11.03 -3.37
N TYR A 41 -13.21 12.17 -3.80
CA TYR A 41 -12.78 13.23 -2.88
C TYR A 41 -13.83 14.35 -2.84
N ARG A 42 -14.54 14.43 -1.69
CA ARG A 42 -15.74 15.26 -1.48
C ARG A 42 -15.79 15.87 -0.07
N GLY A 43 -14.78 16.63 0.33
CA GLY A 43 -14.53 17.12 1.68
C GLY A 43 -14.04 16.03 2.66
N MET A 44 -14.02 14.78 2.20
CA MET A 44 -13.54 13.55 2.83
C MET A 44 -13.34 12.50 1.71
N PRO A 45 -12.58 11.43 1.94
CA PRO A 45 -12.46 10.33 0.99
C PRO A 45 -13.66 9.39 1.10
N THR A 46 -14.60 9.46 0.16
CA THR A 46 -15.77 8.57 0.13
C THR A 46 -15.42 7.19 -0.43
N ASP A 47 -16.26 6.21 -0.11
CA ASP A 47 -16.24 4.86 -0.65
C ASP A 47 -16.65 4.84 -2.13
N CYS A 48 -17.78 5.47 -2.45
CA CYS A 48 -18.30 5.63 -3.80
C CYS A 48 -19.02 6.98 -3.98
N PRO A 49 -19.12 7.52 -5.21
CA PRO A 49 -19.74 8.82 -5.42
C PRO A 49 -21.21 8.77 -5.91
N GLN A 50 -21.76 7.60 -6.23
CA GLN A 50 -23.03 7.49 -6.96
C GLN A 50 -24.23 7.02 -6.15
N ARG A 51 -24.11 5.96 -5.32
CA ARG A 51 -25.26 5.40 -4.56
C ARG A 51 -25.57 6.23 -3.32
N ASP A 52 -26.58 5.83 -2.56
CA ASP A 52 -27.07 6.46 -1.33
C ASP A 52 -26.20 6.17 -0.10
N GLU A 53 -24.88 6.13 -0.30
CA GLU A 53 -23.87 5.87 0.72
C GLU A 53 -22.91 7.05 0.84
N ARG A 54 -21.84 7.10 0.03
CA ARG A 54 -20.91 8.26 -0.07
C ARG A 54 -20.30 8.62 1.29
N MET A 55 -19.92 7.60 2.05
CA MET A 55 -19.41 7.72 3.41
C MET A 55 -17.89 7.60 3.43
N GLY A 56 -17.26 8.27 4.39
CA GLY A 56 -15.83 8.12 4.66
C GLY A 56 -15.54 6.81 5.39
N TRP A 57 -15.65 5.68 4.71
CA TRP A 57 -15.30 4.37 5.26
C TRP A 57 -13.81 4.29 5.54
N LEU A 58 -13.46 3.94 6.79
CA LEU A 58 -12.07 3.97 7.23
C LEU A 58 -11.22 2.90 6.55
N GLY A 59 -11.72 1.66 6.47
CA GLY A 59 -11.01 0.52 5.90
C GLY A 59 -10.55 0.74 4.45
N ASP A 60 -11.34 1.45 3.65
CA ASP A 60 -11.12 1.69 2.23
C ASP A 60 -9.83 2.47 1.93
N ARG A 61 -9.33 3.26 2.90
CA ARG A 61 -8.28 4.26 2.68
C ARG A 61 -7.06 4.08 3.56
N ALA A 62 -6.90 2.94 4.23
CA ALA A 62 -5.72 2.64 5.05
C ALA A 62 -4.41 2.74 4.24
N THR A 63 -3.90 1.64 3.67
CA THR A 63 -2.68 1.70 2.85
C THR A 63 -2.91 2.40 1.51
N GLY A 64 -4.15 2.39 0.99
CA GLY A 64 -4.52 3.07 -0.25
C GLY A 64 -4.21 4.57 -0.24
N SER A 65 -4.32 5.24 0.92
CA SER A 65 -3.95 6.66 1.07
C SER A 65 -2.50 6.97 0.66
N TYR A 66 -1.58 6.02 0.87
CA TYR A 66 -0.19 6.16 0.45
C TYR A 66 -0.08 6.06 -1.08
N GLY A 67 -0.75 5.10 -1.71
CA GLY A 67 -0.81 5.03 -3.19
C GLY A 67 -1.38 6.30 -3.81
N GLU A 68 -2.46 6.84 -3.22
CA GLU A 68 -3.10 8.07 -3.66
C GLU A 68 -2.20 9.30 -3.53
N SER A 69 -1.30 9.32 -2.53
CA SER A 69 -0.37 10.43 -2.27
C SER A 69 0.63 10.66 -3.40
N PHE A 70 0.91 9.61 -4.19
CA PHE A 70 1.72 9.74 -5.39
C PHE A 70 0.97 10.42 -6.55
N ILE A 71 -0.36 10.32 -6.60
CA ILE A 71 -1.17 10.85 -7.70
C ILE A 71 -1.63 12.28 -7.41
N PHE A 72 -2.07 12.56 -6.17
CA PHE A 72 -2.61 13.86 -5.75
C PHE A 72 -1.91 14.38 -4.49
N ASP A 73 -1.82 15.71 -4.34
CA ASP A 73 -1.53 16.34 -3.05
C ASP A 73 -2.74 16.19 -2.12
N ASN A 74 -2.80 15.04 -1.45
CA ASN A 74 -3.89 14.67 -0.55
C ASN A 74 -3.59 15.04 0.92
N GLN A 75 -2.46 15.70 1.20
CA GLN A 75 -1.99 15.95 2.57
C GLN A 75 -3.01 16.72 3.41
N LYS A 76 -3.57 17.80 2.85
CA LYS A 76 -4.52 18.67 3.57
C LYS A 76 -5.85 17.97 3.84
N LEU A 77 -6.35 17.22 2.85
CA LEU A 77 -7.59 16.46 2.97
C LEU A 77 -7.45 15.42 4.09
N TYR A 78 -6.40 14.61 4.06
CA TYR A 78 -6.18 13.58 5.05
C TYR A 78 -5.89 14.16 6.45
N ALA A 79 -5.07 15.21 6.57
CA ALA A 79 -4.84 15.85 7.87
C ALA A 79 -6.14 16.41 8.49
N LYS A 80 -7.04 16.96 7.67
CA LYS A 80 -8.39 17.37 8.12
C LYS A 80 -9.23 16.15 8.50
N TRP A 81 -9.22 15.10 7.70
CA TRP A 81 -10.04 13.90 7.94
C TRP A 81 -9.65 13.17 9.23
N LEU A 82 -8.37 13.16 9.62
CA LEU A 82 -7.94 12.68 10.93
C LEU A 82 -8.61 13.43 12.09
N THR A 83 -8.92 14.72 11.91
CA THR A 83 -9.72 15.48 12.89
C THR A 83 -11.18 15.04 12.89
N ASP A 84 -11.78 14.77 11.71
CA ASP A 84 -13.15 14.23 11.65
C ASP A 84 -13.26 12.85 12.34
N ILE A 85 -12.22 12.03 12.23
CA ILE A 85 -12.13 10.72 12.92
C ILE A 85 -12.08 10.93 14.43
N GLU A 86 -11.22 11.82 14.94
CA GLU A 86 -11.15 12.15 16.36
C GLU A 86 -12.48 12.69 16.90
N ASP A 87 -13.10 13.63 16.18
CA ASP A 87 -14.37 14.23 16.56
C ASP A 87 -15.51 13.20 16.60
N SER A 88 -15.37 12.10 15.85
CA SER A 88 -16.29 10.97 15.86
C SER A 88 -15.97 9.92 16.94
N GLN A 89 -14.84 10.03 17.64
CA GLN A 89 -14.45 9.13 18.73
C GLN A 89 -15.34 9.35 19.96
N ARG A 90 -15.82 8.26 20.55
CA ARG A 90 -16.57 8.32 21.81
C ARG A 90 -15.65 8.51 23.01
N GLN A 91 -16.19 9.02 24.12
CA GLN A 91 -15.44 9.24 25.36
C GLN A 91 -14.76 7.97 25.90
N ASN A 92 -15.34 6.79 25.66
CA ASN A 92 -14.77 5.50 26.05
C ASN A 92 -13.62 5.01 25.13
N GLY A 93 -13.29 5.76 24.08
CA GLY A 93 -12.21 5.47 23.14
C GLY A 93 -12.64 4.79 21.83
N THR A 94 -13.89 4.31 21.71
CA THR A 94 -14.36 3.63 20.49
C THR A 94 -14.38 4.58 19.30
N LEU A 95 -13.88 4.10 18.15
CA LEU A 95 -13.97 4.75 16.84
C LEU A 95 -15.06 4.12 15.98
N PRO A 96 -15.71 4.90 15.10
CA PRO A 96 -16.67 4.37 14.14
C PRO A 96 -15.98 3.71 12.94
N ASP A 97 -16.74 2.99 12.13
CA ASP A 97 -16.27 2.44 10.84
C ASP A 97 -16.31 3.48 9.71
N VAL A 98 -17.09 4.56 9.90
CA VAL A 98 -17.21 5.70 8.99
C VAL A 98 -16.99 7.02 9.72
N ALA A 99 -16.23 7.95 9.11
CA ALA A 99 -15.99 9.29 9.63
C ALA A 99 -16.15 10.36 8.53
N PRO A 100 -16.87 11.47 8.76
CA PRO A 100 -17.73 11.74 9.91
C PRO A 100 -18.85 10.70 10.09
N ASN A 101 -19.26 10.46 11.33
CA ASN A 101 -20.18 9.38 11.71
C ASN A 101 -21.67 9.64 11.40
N TYR A 102 -21.99 10.09 10.18
CA TYR A 102 -23.37 10.27 9.74
C TYR A 102 -24.18 8.97 9.87
N TRP A 103 -23.58 7.85 9.52
CA TRP A 103 -24.03 6.53 9.97
C TRP A 103 -23.34 6.19 11.28
N LYS A 104 -24.13 5.94 12.32
CA LYS A 104 -23.64 5.63 13.67
C LYS A 104 -23.15 4.17 13.77
N MET A 105 -22.18 3.82 12.93
CA MET A 105 -21.59 2.47 12.86
C MET A 105 -20.37 2.40 13.76
N TYR A 106 -20.55 1.75 14.90
CA TYR A 106 -19.49 1.44 15.86
C TYR A 106 -19.50 -0.07 16.03
N THR A 107 -18.79 -0.77 15.17
CA THR A 107 -18.77 -2.23 15.20
C THR A 107 -17.62 -2.79 16.03
N ASP A 108 -16.81 -1.92 16.65
CA ASP A 108 -15.63 -2.25 17.45
C ASP A 108 -14.55 -3.02 16.67
N ASP A 109 -14.50 -2.80 15.35
CA ASP A 109 -13.47 -3.33 14.48
C ASP A 109 -12.10 -2.70 14.76
N VAL A 110 -11.02 -3.38 14.38
CA VAL A 110 -9.64 -2.87 14.49
C VAL A 110 -9.08 -2.50 13.11
N THR A 111 -9.43 -3.27 12.10
CA THR A 111 -8.87 -3.16 10.75
C THR A 111 -9.39 -1.93 10.00
N TRP A 112 -10.65 -1.53 10.21
CA TRP A 112 -11.20 -0.29 9.65
C TRP A 112 -10.59 0.94 10.34
N PRO A 113 -10.71 1.12 11.67
CA PRO A 113 -10.14 2.30 12.34
C PRO A 113 -8.62 2.41 12.29
N ALA A 114 -7.89 1.34 11.93
CA ALA A 114 -6.45 1.41 11.72
C ALA A 114 -6.02 2.44 10.67
N ALA A 115 -6.90 2.80 9.73
CA ALA A 115 -6.65 3.88 8.78
C ALA A 115 -6.26 5.20 9.48
N TYR A 116 -6.83 5.48 10.66
CA TYR A 116 -6.51 6.67 11.45
C TYR A 116 -5.02 6.77 11.78
N PHE A 117 -4.39 5.64 12.11
CA PHE A 117 -2.97 5.57 12.45
C PHE A 117 -2.10 5.50 11.20
N ILE A 118 -2.50 4.67 10.23
CA ILE A 118 -1.74 4.44 8.99
C ILE A 118 -1.65 5.73 8.18
N ILE A 119 -2.72 6.52 8.10
CA ILE A 119 -2.74 7.81 7.41
C ILE A 119 -1.89 8.84 8.16
N ALA A 120 -1.92 8.86 9.50
CA ALA A 120 -1.05 9.74 10.27
C ALA A 120 0.43 9.44 10.01
N ASP A 121 0.80 8.16 9.93
CA ASP A 121 2.17 7.76 9.56
C ASP A 121 2.51 8.13 8.13
N MET A 122 1.59 7.90 7.18
CA MET A 122 1.74 8.29 5.78
C MET A 122 1.99 9.80 5.65
N LEU A 123 1.21 10.64 6.34
CA LEU A 123 1.39 12.10 6.32
C LEU A 123 2.78 12.51 6.79
N TYR A 124 3.31 11.85 7.81
CA TYR A 124 4.66 12.09 8.27
C TYR A 124 5.71 11.57 7.29
N ARG A 125 5.59 10.32 6.85
CA ARG A 125 6.56 9.66 5.95
C ARG A 125 6.64 10.35 4.59
N GLN A 126 5.50 10.62 3.98
CA GLN A 126 5.39 11.12 2.61
C GLN A 126 5.59 12.63 2.51
N TYR A 127 5.10 13.38 3.51
CA TYR A 127 5.06 14.84 3.46
C TYR A 127 5.90 15.52 4.55
N GLY A 128 6.45 14.78 5.51
CA GLY A 128 7.12 15.35 6.68
C GLY A 128 6.19 16.04 7.67
N ASN A 129 4.89 15.78 7.59
CA ASN A 129 3.89 16.38 8.46
C ASN A 129 3.67 15.54 9.73
N ASP A 130 4.41 15.86 10.79
CA ASP A 130 4.33 15.21 12.11
C ASP A 130 3.16 15.68 12.97
N ARG A 131 2.57 16.85 12.65
CA ARG A 131 1.51 17.47 13.45
C ARG A 131 0.31 16.57 13.72
N PRO A 132 -0.22 15.78 12.77
CA PRO A 132 -1.33 14.88 13.05
C PRO A 132 -0.97 13.82 14.09
N ILE A 133 0.25 13.28 14.05
CA ILE A 133 0.71 12.31 15.05
C ILE A 133 0.70 12.93 16.45
N ILE A 134 1.30 14.12 16.58
CA ILE A 134 1.41 14.82 17.86
C ILE A 134 0.04 15.25 18.39
N LYS A 135 -0.80 15.83 17.53
CA LYS A 135 -2.13 16.34 17.89
C LYS A 135 -3.04 15.21 18.39
N HIS A 136 -3.02 14.07 17.70
CA HIS A 136 -4.01 13.01 17.89
C HIS A 136 -3.52 11.89 18.81
N TYR A 137 -2.34 12.01 19.41
CA TYR A 137 -1.71 10.96 20.22
C TYR A 137 -2.63 10.38 21.30
N ASP A 138 -3.27 11.24 22.10
CA ASP A 138 -4.18 10.78 23.16
C ASP A 138 -5.40 10.05 22.61
N SER A 139 -5.90 10.45 21.44
CA SER A 139 -7.01 9.78 20.75
C SER A 139 -6.63 8.38 20.29
N PHE A 140 -5.45 8.23 19.68
CA PHE A 140 -4.89 6.93 19.31
C PHE A 140 -4.76 6.00 20.53
N LYS A 141 -4.20 6.52 21.62
CA LYS A 141 -4.03 5.78 22.88
C LYS A 141 -5.36 5.30 23.47
N ARG A 142 -6.38 6.16 23.50
CA ARG A 142 -7.73 5.80 23.97
C ARG A 142 -8.35 4.66 23.16
N PHE A 143 -8.18 4.67 21.83
CA PHE A 143 -8.72 3.60 20.97
C PHE A 143 -8.04 2.25 21.26
N LEU A 144 -6.72 2.19 21.30
CA LEU A 144 -6.04 0.93 21.62
C LEU A 144 -6.37 0.43 23.03
N ALA A 145 -6.43 1.33 24.01
CA ALA A 145 -6.86 0.96 25.36
C ALA A 145 -8.29 0.40 25.39
N TYR A 146 -9.21 0.98 24.60
CA TYR A 146 -10.57 0.44 24.45
C TYR A 146 -10.57 -0.98 23.88
N ILE A 147 -9.85 -1.22 22.77
CA ILE A 147 -9.75 -2.56 22.16
C ILE A 147 -9.12 -3.56 23.14
N GLN A 148 -8.03 -3.18 23.80
CA GLN A 148 -7.36 -4.01 24.79
C GLN A 148 -8.30 -4.42 25.94
N ASN A 149 -9.04 -3.47 26.51
CA ASN A 149 -9.86 -3.71 27.68
C ASN A 149 -11.13 -4.54 27.39
N ASN A 150 -11.65 -4.49 26.16
CA ASN A 150 -12.94 -5.10 25.84
C ASN A 150 -12.82 -6.37 24.98
N TYR A 151 -11.79 -6.46 24.13
CA TYR A 151 -11.72 -7.48 23.07
C TYR A 151 -10.43 -8.29 23.07
N MET A 152 -9.46 -7.96 23.91
CA MET A 152 -8.22 -8.73 24.04
C MET A 152 -8.33 -9.81 25.13
N LYS A 153 -7.91 -11.02 24.81
CA LYS A 153 -7.73 -12.14 25.74
C LYS A 153 -6.41 -12.82 25.47
N ASP A 154 -5.56 -12.96 26.48
CA ASP A 154 -4.22 -13.55 26.36
C ASP A 154 -3.40 -12.94 25.20
N TYR A 155 -3.46 -11.61 25.06
CA TYR A 155 -2.82 -10.82 23.98
C TYR A 155 -3.33 -11.09 22.56
N ILE A 156 -4.48 -11.77 22.42
CA ILE A 156 -5.18 -11.95 21.14
C ILE A 156 -6.42 -11.07 21.11
N VAL A 157 -6.58 -10.26 20.07
CA VAL A 157 -7.80 -9.49 19.84
C VAL A 157 -8.80 -10.38 19.12
N THR A 158 -10.02 -10.44 19.66
CA THR A 158 -11.05 -11.42 19.24
C THR A 158 -12.18 -10.82 18.42
N LYS A 159 -12.04 -9.55 18.02
CA LYS A 159 -13.11 -8.78 17.39
C LYS A 159 -12.69 -8.26 16.01
N ASP A 160 -13.46 -8.71 15.03
CA ASP A 160 -13.42 -8.33 13.62
C ASP A 160 -14.87 -8.39 13.11
N THR A 161 -15.24 -7.49 12.21
CA THR A 161 -16.61 -7.36 11.71
C THR A 161 -16.72 -7.65 10.22
N PHE A 162 -15.77 -7.17 9.43
CA PHE A 162 -15.88 -7.18 7.96
C PHE A 162 -14.96 -8.21 7.30
N GLY A 163 -13.88 -8.61 7.96
CA GLY A 163 -12.90 -9.54 7.42
C GLY A 163 -12.12 -8.98 6.22
N ASP A 164 -11.55 -9.89 5.43
CA ASP A 164 -10.85 -9.54 4.18
C ASP A 164 -11.87 -9.25 3.06
N TRP A 165 -12.53 -8.09 3.17
CA TRP A 165 -13.71 -7.69 2.39
C TRP A 165 -13.51 -7.78 0.89
N CYS A 166 -14.54 -8.19 0.13
CA CYS A 166 -14.48 -8.36 -1.32
C CYS A 166 -13.34 -9.25 -1.85
N MET A 167 -12.91 -10.23 -1.05
CA MET A 167 -12.11 -11.35 -1.55
C MET A 167 -12.83 -12.02 -2.74
N PRO A 168 -12.16 -12.21 -3.90
CA PRO A 168 -12.82 -12.73 -5.10
C PRO A 168 -13.49 -14.10 -4.86
N PRO A 169 -14.82 -14.20 -5.01
CA PRO A 169 -15.51 -15.45 -4.79
C PRO A 169 -15.14 -16.50 -5.85
N GLU A 170 -15.44 -17.75 -5.55
CA GLU A 170 -15.25 -18.91 -6.41
C GLU A 170 -16.01 -18.82 -7.75
N SER A 171 -17.07 -18.02 -7.80
CA SER A 171 -17.89 -17.79 -8.99
C SER A 171 -18.16 -16.30 -9.20
N PRO A 172 -18.12 -15.78 -10.45
CA PRO A 172 -18.37 -14.37 -10.73
C PRO A 172 -19.84 -13.94 -10.52
N GLU A 173 -20.77 -14.85 -10.25
CA GLU A 173 -22.16 -14.52 -9.92
C GLU A 173 -22.35 -14.25 -8.41
N MET A 174 -21.32 -14.48 -7.60
CA MET A 174 -21.39 -14.34 -6.14
C MET A 174 -20.79 -13.01 -5.70
N ILE A 175 -21.30 -12.43 -4.61
CA ILE A 175 -20.68 -11.26 -3.97
C ILE A 175 -19.66 -11.71 -2.93
N HIS A 176 -20.03 -12.70 -2.12
CA HIS A 176 -19.18 -13.22 -1.03
C HIS A 176 -18.91 -14.71 -1.24
N SER A 177 -17.65 -15.09 -1.10
CA SER A 177 -17.23 -16.48 -1.06
C SER A 177 -18.03 -17.25 0.00
N GLN A 178 -18.42 -18.49 -0.27
CA GLN A 178 -18.91 -19.41 0.76
C GLN A 178 -17.84 -20.40 1.23
N ASP A 179 -16.71 -20.44 0.53
CA ASP A 179 -15.55 -21.24 0.89
C ASP A 179 -14.82 -20.65 2.12
N LEU A 180 -14.75 -21.45 3.19
CA LEU A 180 -14.07 -21.09 4.44
C LEU A 180 -12.54 -21.01 4.28
N GLU A 181 -11.97 -21.67 3.28
CA GLU A 181 -10.52 -21.60 2.98
C GLU A 181 -10.13 -20.29 2.30
N ARG A 182 -11.12 -19.49 1.88
CA ARG A 182 -10.98 -18.13 1.34
C ARG A 182 -11.26 -17.03 2.36
N LYS A 183 -11.91 -17.35 3.49
CA LYS A 183 -12.28 -16.39 4.53
C LYS A 183 -11.22 -16.32 5.61
N THR A 184 -10.36 -15.31 5.60
CA THR A 184 -9.33 -15.16 6.63
C THR A 184 -9.96 -15.03 8.02
N SER A 185 -9.37 -15.69 9.00
CA SER A 185 -9.84 -15.64 10.40
C SER A 185 -9.83 -14.22 10.94
N GLY A 186 -10.99 -13.73 11.41
CA GLY A 186 -11.13 -12.39 11.98
C GLY A 186 -10.19 -12.14 13.16
N GLU A 187 -10.01 -13.12 14.06
CA GLU A 187 -9.05 -12.98 15.19
C GLU A 187 -7.60 -12.80 14.71
N LEU A 188 -7.22 -13.42 13.59
CA LEU A 188 -5.90 -13.22 13.00
C LEU A 188 -5.80 -11.79 12.46
N LEU A 189 -6.81 -11.33 11.71
CA LEU A 189 -6.83 -9.98 11.13
C LEU A 189 -6.73 -8.92 12.22
N SER A 190 -7.61 -8.97 13.22
CA SER A 190 -7.66 -8.00 14.31
C SER A 190 -6.39 -8.00 15.15
N THR A 191 -5.79 -9.18 15.41
CA THR A 191 -4.55 -9.27 16.20
C THR A 191 -3.34 -8.77 15.40
N ALA A 192 -3.24 -9.10 14.12
CA ALA A 192 -2.16 -8.61 13.26
C ALA A 192 -2.19 -7.08 13.12
N PHE A 193 -3.38 -6.50 12.92
CA PHE A 193 -3.53 -5.06 12.89
C PHE A 193 -3.25 -4.43 14.25
N TYR A 194 -3.74 -5.01 15.35
CA TYR A 194 -3.44 -4.50 16.68
C TYR A 194 -1.93 -4.46 16.94
N TYR A 195 -1.20 -5.51 16.57
CA TYR A 195 0.27 -5.53 16.61
C TYR A 195 0.89 -4.40 15.79
N ARG A 196 0.44 -4.21 14.54
CA ARG A 196 0.91 -3.09 13.71
C ARG A 196 0.67 -1.73 14.36
N LEU A 197 -0.51 -1.55 14.97
CA LEU A 197 -0.85 -0.31 15.66
C LEU A 197 0.00 -0.08 16.91
N THR A 198 0.43 -1.14 17.63
CA THR A 198 1.38 -0.96 18.74
C THR A 198 2.77 -0.54 18.24
N LEU A 199 3.24 -1.04 17.09
CA LEU A 199 4.48 -0.57 16.47
C LEU A 199 4.40 0.92 16.08
N LEU A 200 3.29 1.34 15.47
CA LEU A 200 3.03 2.75 15.18
C LEU A 200 2.98 3.58 16.46
N MET A 201 2.37 3.07 17.53
CA MET A 201 2.30 3.80 18.80
C MET A 201 3.66 3.94 19.50
N GLN A 202 4.59 3.00 19.35
CA GLN A 202 5.97 3.21 19.81
C GLN A 202 6.59 4.45 19.16
N LYS A 203 6.45 4.55 17.82
CA LYS A 203 6.92 5.70 17.04
C LYS A 203 6.19 6.98 17.43
N PHE A 204 4.86 6.94 17.52
CA PHE A 204 4.03 8.11 17.81
C PHE A 204 4.27 8.62 19.24
N ALA A 205 4.46 7.73 20.21
CA ALA A 205 4.79 8.07 21.59
C ALA A 205 6.11 8.82 21.67
N HIS A 206 7.14 8.30 20.98
CA HIS A 206 8.44 8.96 20.91
C HIS A 206 8.34 10.36 20.29
N MET A 207 7.66 10.49 19.13
CA MET A 207 7.48 11.77 18.43
C MET A 207 6.66 12.78 19.24
N SER A 208 5.74 12.30 20.07
CA SER A 208 4.83 13.15 20.85
C SER A 208 5.34 13.41 22.28
N GLY A 209 6.54 12.95 22.64
CA GLY A 209 7.15 13.18 23.96
C GLY A 209 6.67 12.27 25.09
N HIS A 210 5.94 11.19 24.79
CA HIS A 210 5.38 10.25 25.78
C HIS A 210 6.33 9.06 26.02
N GLN A 211 7.51 9.32 26.59
CA GLN A 211 8.58 8.30 26.68
C GLN A 211 8.19 7.05 27.49
N GLU A 212 7.36 7.18 28.52
CA GLU A 212 6.87 6.03 29.30
C GLU A 212 6.02 5.08 28.45
N ASP A 213 5.23 5.63 27.52
CA ASP A 213 4.37 4.83 26.64
C ASP A 213 5.19 4.06 25.60
N VAL A 214 6.39 4.55 25.23
CA VAL A 214 7.28 3.83 24.29
C VAL A 214 7.59 2.44 24.82
N LEU A 215 8.03 2.35 26.09
CA LEU A 215 8.36 1.07 26.73
C LEU A 215 7.11 0.18 26.87
N PHE A 216 5.97 0.77 27.24
CA PHE A 216 4.71 0.05 27.31
C PHE A 216 4.33 -0.60 25.96
N TYR A 217 4.43 0.15 24.86
CA TYR A 217 4.08 -0.38 23.54
C TYR A 217 5.13 -1.33 22.97
N VAL A 218 6.40 -1.24 23.38
CA VAL A 218 7.43 -2.26 23.09
C VAL A 218 7.04 -3.59 23.74
N ASP A 219 6.76 -3.58 25.05
CA ASP A 219 6.39 -4.78 25.79
C ASP A 219 5.07 -5.38 25.28
N LEU A 220 4.08 -4.53 25.00
CA LEU A 220 2.79 -4.97 24.47
C LEU A 220 2.94 -5.59 23.08
N ALA A 221 3.73 -4.99 22.18
CA ALA A 221 4.00 -5.54 20.86
C ALA A 221 4.64 -6.93 20.95
N GLU A 222 5.63 -7.12 21.82
CA GLU A 222 6.31 -8.41 21.98
C GLU A 222 5.37 -9.50 22.54
N ASN A 223 4.52 -9.14 23.51
CA ASN A 223 3.51 -10.06 24.05
C ASN A 223 2.47 -10.47 23.00
N VAL A 224 1.97 -9.51 22.22
CA VAL A 224 1.03 -9.78 21.11
C VAL A 224 1.70 -10.64 20.04
N LYS A 225 2.94 -10.33 19.63
CA LYS A 225 3.73 -11.13 18.69
C LYS A 225 3.90 -12.57 19.17
N THR A 226 4.28 -12.76 20.44
CA THR A 226 4.43 -14.08 21.04
C THR A 226 3.12 -14.86 21.04
N ALA A 227 2.02 -14.24 21.48
CA ALA A 227 0.70 -14.86 21.49
C ALA A 227 0.20 -15.19 20.07
N PHE A 228 0.38 -14.28 19.12
CA PHE A 228 0.00 -14.46 17.72
C PHE A 228 0.68 -15.69 17.12
N ASN A 229 2.01 -15.79 17.26
CA ASN A 229 2.76 -16.94 16.76
C ASN A 229 2.35 -18.23 17.46
N LYS A 230 2.14 -18.20 18.78
CA LYS A 230 1.67 -19.38 19.53
C LYS A 230 0.30 -19.87 19.05
N LYS A 231 -0.63 -18.95 18.76
CA LYS A 231 -2.01 -19.29 18.41
C LYS A 231 -2.17 -19.67 16.94
N PHE A 232 -1.56 -18.90 16.04
CA PHE A 232 -1.86 -18.98 14.62
C PHE A 232 -0.82 -19.72 13.80
N TYR A 233 0.44 -19.82 14.23
CA TYR A 233 1.46 -20.53 13.46
C TYR A 233 1.32 -22.05 13.61
N ASN A 234 1.18 -22.74 12.48
CA ASN A 234 1.18 -24.20 12.43
C ASN A 234 2.58 -24.71 12.12
N ASN A 235 3.29 -25.26 13.12
CA ASN A 235 4.66 -25.73 12.93
C ASN A 235 4.80 -26.91 11.95
N THR A 236 3.76 -27.74 11.81
CA THR A 236 3.77 -28.90 10.89
C THR A 236 3.53 -28.47 9.45
N LYS A 237 2.53 -27.61 9.23
CA LYS A 237 2.15 -27.13 7.89
C LYS A 237 2.97 -25.92 7.42
N ARG A 238 3.68 -25.26 8.35
CA ARG A 238 4.51 -24.07 8.11
C ARG A 238 3.72 -22.87 7.56
N ASN A 239 2.49 -22.66 8.05
CA ASN A 239 1.60 -21.57 7.65
C ASN A 239 0.82 -21.00 8.84
N TYR A 240 0.12 -19.88 8.63
CA TYR A 240 -0.71 -19.25 9.65
C TYR A 240 -2.21 -19.52 9.46
N SER A 241 -2.90 -19.81 10.57
CA SER A 241 -4.35 -19.98 10.67
C SER A 241 -4.92 -20.93 9.62
N ASN A 242 -5.92 -20.51 8.84
CA ASN A 242 -6.54 -21.27 7.76
C ASN A 242 -5.76 -21.19 6.43
N ASN A 243 -4.50 -20.77 6.46
CA ASN A 243 -3.61 -20.69 5.31
C ASN A 243 -4.16 -19.81 4.17
N THR A 244 -4.98 -18.79 4.42
CA THR A 244 -5.32 -17.82 3.37
C THR A 244 -4.08 -17.03 2.94
N VAL A 245 -4.08 -16.47 1.73
CA VAL A 245 -2.97 -15.60 1.30
C VAL A 245 -2.81 -14.42 2.26
N THR A 246 -3.91 -13.76 2.61
CA THR A 246 -3.95 -12.66 3.58
C THR A 246 -3.39 -13.05 4.94
N ALA A 247 -3.73 -14.23 5.48
CA ALA A 247 -3.19 -14.69 6.77
C ALA A 247 -1.66 -14.79 6.77
N ASN A 248 -1.09 -15.34 5.70
CA ASN A 248 0.35 -15.52 5.59
C ASN A 248 1.08 -14.21 5.23
N VAL A 249 0.49 -13.34 4.39
CA VAL A 249 1.03 -12.02 4.06
C VAL A 249 1.12 -11.14 5.32
N LEU A 250 0.04 -11.06 6.10
CA LEU A 250 0.05 -10.28 7.36
C LEU A 250 1.07 -10.81 8.38
N ALA A 251 1.33 -12.12 8.38
CA ALA A 251 2.34 -12.70 9.24
C ALA A 251 3.77 -12.28 8.85
N ILE A 252 4.01 -11.92 7.59
CA ILE A 252 5.34 -11.62 7.07
C ILE A 252 5.66 -10.12 7.13
N MET A 253 4.70 -9.24 6.79
CA MET A 253 5.00 -7.86 6.39
C MET A 253 5.38 -6.89 7.53
N ASP A 254 5.02 -7.20 8.78
CA ASP A 254 5.42 -6.41 9.95
C ASP A 254 6.41 -7.19 10.85
N ASP A 255 7.11 -8.20 10.30
CA ASP A 255 8.04 -9.06 11.03
C ASP A 255 7.44 -9.73 12.27
N ILE A 256 6.12 -9.95 12.28
CA ILE A 256 5.44 -10.67 13.35
C ILE A 256 5.85 -12.15 13.35
N ALA A 257 6.00 -12.77 12.17
CA ALA A 257 6.59 -14.09 12.04
C ALA A 257 8.11 -14.05 12.30
N PRO A 258 8.68 -15.06 12.99
CA PRO A 258 10.13 -15.20 13.11
C PRO A 258 10.81 -15.37 11.74
N ASP A 259 12.00 -14.79 11.55
CA ASP A 259 12.77 -14.89 10.30
C ASP A 259 13.02 -16.35 9.86
N THR A 260 13.15 -17.25 10.83
CA THR A 260 13.37 -18.69 10.60
C THR A 260 12.21 -19.41 9.91
N VAL A 261 11.01 -18.80 9.85
CA VAL A 261 9.83 -19.41 9.23
C VAL A 261 9.32 -18.62 8.03
N LYS A 262 9.69 -17.34 7.86
CA LYS A 262 9.16 -16.45 6.81
C LYS A 262 9.27 -17.05 5.41
N LYS A 263 10.40 -17.70 5.07
CA LYS A 263 10.57 -18.32 3.75
C LYS A 263 9.57 -19.44 3.48
N ASP A 264 9.28 -20.28 4.48
CA ASP A 264 8.31 -21.37 4.33
C ASP A 264 6.87 -20.82 4.28
N VAL A 265 6.58 -19.79 5.08
CA VAL A 265 5.28 -19.11 5.09
C VAL A 265 5.02 -18.41 3.75
N PHE A 266 6.04 -17.75 3.20
CA PHE A 266 5.97 -17.10 1.89
C PHE A 266 5.75 -18.10 0.77
N LYS A 267 6.29 -19.31 0.88
CA LYS A 267 5.98 -20.38 -0.07
C LYS A 267 4.48 -20.67 -0.14
N HIS A 268 3.73 -20.59 0.96
CA HIS A 268 2.26 -20.74 0.91
C HIS A 268 1.57 -19.57 0.20
N VAL A 269 2.05 -18.33 0.37
CA VAL A 269 1.56 -17.16 -0.37
C VAL A 269 1.68 -17.40 -1.87
N VAL A 270 2.87 -17.84 -2.30
CA VAL A 270 3.19 -18.18 -3.67
C VAL A 270 2.35 -19.34 -4.18
N ASP A 271 2.36 -20.48 -3.48
CA ASP A 271 1.70 -21.71 -3.94
C ASP A 271 0.20 -21.49 -4.11
N LYS A 272 -0.46 -20.79 -3.19
CA LYS A 272 -1.88 -20.45 -3.34
C LYS A 272 -2.10 -19.48 -4.49
N THR A 273 -1.37 -18.37 -4.54
CA THR A 273 -1.58 -17.35 -5.57
C THR A 273 -1.34 -17.92 -6.98
N GLU A 274 -0.26 -18.67 -7.16
CA GLU A 274 0.15 -19.21 -8.45
C GLU A 274 -0.66 -20.44 -8.87
N ASN A 275 -0.88 -21.41 -7.96
CA ASN A 275 -1.49 -22.70 -8.33
C ASN A 275 -2.99 -22.75 -8.09
N GLU A 276 -3.47 -22.24 -6.96
CA GLU A 276 -4.90 -22.26 -6.61
C GLU A 276 -5.67 -21.13 -7.30
N PHE A 277 -5.11 -19.91 -7.27
CA PHE A 277 -5.67 -18.72 -7.92
C PHE A 277 -5.12 -18.49 -9.33
N LYS A 278 -4.28 -19.40 -9.85
CA LYS A 278 -3.76 -19.40 -11.24
C LYS A 278 -3.01 -18.12 -11.62
N GLY A 279 -2.42 -17.43 -10.64
CA GLY A 279 -1.75 -16.13 -10.80
C GLY A 279 -2.69 -14.94 -10.94
N HIS A 280 -3.90 -15.03 -10.37
CA HIS A 280 -4.82 -13.90 -10.20
C HIS A 280 -4.71 -13.33 -8.78
N VAL A 281 -5.36 -12.19 -8.55
CA VAL A 281 -5.51 -11.63 -7.21
C VAL A 281 -6.19 -12.66 -6.28
N SER A 282 -5.62 -12.83 -5.09
CA SER A 282 -5.93 -13.92 -4.16
C SER A 282 -6.33 -13.42 -2.77
N THR A 283 -6.67 -12.13 -2.67
CA THR A 283 -6.96 -11.42 -1.41
C THR A 283 -8.13 -10.44 -1.61
N GLY A 284 -8.76 -10.04 -0.50
CA GLY A 284 -9.69 -8.92 -0.44
C GLY A 284 -9.01 -7.61 -0.07
N LEU A 285 -9.81 -6.67 0.46
CA LEU A 285 -9.42 -5.31 0.87
C LEU A 285 -8.24 -5.30 1.83
N ILE A 286 -8.15 -6.27 2.74
CA ILE A 286 -7.08 -6.30 3.74
C ILE A 286 -5.81 -6.82 3.07
N GLY A 287 -5.83 -8.01 2.47
CA GLY A 287 -4.61 -8.59 1.92
C GLY A 287 -3.99 -7.79 0.77
N ILE A 288 -4.82 -7.11 -0.05
CA ILE A 288 -4.35 -6.33 -1.20
C ILE A 288 -3.55 -5.09 -0.79
N GLN A 289 -3.59 -4.67 0.48
CA GLN A 289 -2.76 -3.58 1.01
C GLN A 289 -1.27 -3.95 1.14
N TRP A 290 -0.91 -5.21 0.92
CA TRP A 290 0.47 -5.67 0.99
C TRP A 290 0.87 -6.68 -0.08
N LEU A 291 -0.09 -7.27 -0.80
CA LEU A 291 0.17 -8.41 -1.68
C LEU A 291 1.27 -8.11 -2.71
N MET A 292 1.23 -6.95 -3.37
CA MET A 292 2.14 -6.63 -4.47
C MET A 292 3.57 -6.43 -3.97
N ARG A 293 3.73 -5.69 -2.87
CA ARG A 293 5.03 -5.46 -2.23
C ARG A 293 5.58 -6.73 -1.59
N CYS A 294 4.74 -7.51 -0.89
CA CYS A 294 5.13 -8.79 -0.30
C CYS A 294 5.70 -9.75 -1.35
N LEU A 295 4.99 -9.96 -2.47
CA LEU A 295 5.47 -10.79 -3.56
C LEU A 295 6.81 -10.29 -4.12
N THR A 296 6.98 -8.99 -4.25
CA THR A 296 8.18 -8.38 -4.83
C THR A 296 9.38 -8.48 -3.91
N GLU A 297 9.23 -8.08 -2.65
CA GLU A 297 10.30 -8.08 -1.63
C GLU A 297 10.81 -9.49 -1.31
N TYR A 298 9.95 -10.49 -1.44
CA TYR A 298 10.31 -11.89 -1.21
C TYR A 298 10.69 -12.64 -2.50
N GLY A 299 10.99 -11.91 -3.58
CA GLY A 299 11.63 -12.45 -4.78
C GLY A 299 10.69 -13.10 -5.80
N ARG A 300 9.38 -12.86 -5.71
CA ARG A 300 8.37 -13.26 -6.71
C ARG A 300 7.66 -12.07 -7.35
N ALA A 301 8.47 -11.07 -7.72
CA ALA A 301 8.01 -9.91 -8.48
C ALA A 301 7.33 -10.32 -9.81
N ASP A 302 7.66 -11.49 -10.36
CA ASP A 302 7.03 -12.07 -11.54
C ASP A 302 5.54 -12.34 -11.34
N ILE A 303 5.15 -12.81 -10.15
CA ILE A 303 3.74 -13.00 -9.80
C ILE A 303 3.05 -11.65 -9.64
N ALA A 304 3.68 -10.70 -8.95
CA ALA A 304 3.13 -9.34 -8.82
C ALA A 304 2.88 -8.70 -10.20
N TYR A 305 3.84 -8.81 -11.12
CA TYR A 305 3.70 -8.33 -12.50
C TYR A 305 2.58 -9.06 -13.25
N LYS A 306 2.47 -10.39 -13.09
CA LYS A 306 1.38 -11.17 -13.67
C LYS A 306 0.02 -10.68 -13.18
N ILE A 307 -0.16 -10.47 -11.88
CA ILE A 307 -1.41 -9.95 -11.30
C ILE A 307 -1.73 -8.55 -11.86
N ALA A 308 -0.75 -7.65 -11.90
CA ALA A 308 -0.91 -6.28 -12.38
C ALA A 308 -1.27 -6.15 -13.87
N THR A 309 -0.95 -7.17 -14.68
CA THR A 309 -1.14 -7.16 -16.14
C THR A 309 -2.23 -8.11 -16.64
N ASN A 310 -2.73 -8.99 -15.76
CA ASN A 310 -3.76 -9.97 -16.09
C ASN A 310 -5.06 -9.30 -16.57
N ARG A 311 -5.69 -9.90 -17.57
CA ARG A 311 -6.94 -9.43 -18.20
C ARG A 311 -8.13 -10.37 -17.99
N THR A 312 -7.93 -11.53 -17.34
CA THR A 312 -9.01 -12.48 -17.03
C THR A 312 -9.49 -12.35 -15.59
N TYR A 313 -10.71 -12.79 -15.30
CA TYR A 313 -11.29 -12.71 -13.96
C TYR A 313 -10.54 -13.63 -12.96
N PRO A 314 -10.31 -13.17 -11.72
CA PRO A 314 -10.44 -11.79 -11.20
C PRO A 314 -9.17 -10.95 -11.45
N SER A 315 -9.30 -9.75 -12.02
CA SER A 315 -8.19 -8.81 -12.18
C SER A 315 -8.67 -7.39 -12.49
N TRP A 316 -7.80 -6.39 -12.32
CA TRP A 316 -8.08 -5.03 -12.80
C TRP A 316 -8.17 -4.98 -14.33
N GLY A 317 -7.37 -5.78 -15.05
CA GLY A 317 -7.48 -5.87 -16.50
C GLY A 317 -8.82 -6.45 -16.95
N TYR A 318 -9.41 -7.38 -16.21
CA TYR A 318 -10.77 -7.85 -16.47
C TYR A 318 -11.80 -6.71 -16.39
N MET A 319 -11.70 -5.83 -15.38
CA MET A 319 -12.56 -4.63 -15.31
C MET A 319 -12.41 -3.78 -16.58
N ILE A 320 -11.18 -3.61 -17.09
CA ILE A 320 -10.91 -2.88 -18.32
C ILE A 320 -11.52 -3.57 -19.54
N GLU A 321 -11.40 -4.90 -19.67
CA GLU A 321 -12.03 -5.68 -20.75
C GLU A 321 -13.56 -5.55 -20.77
N LYS A 322 -14.15 -5.23 -19.61
CA LYS A 322 -15.58 -4.95 -19.46
C LYS A 322 -15.94 -3.46 -19.61
N GLY A 323 -14.99 -2.61 -19.96
CA GLY A 323 -15.22 -1.19 -20.23
C GLY A 323 -15.15 -0.28 -19.01
N ALA A 324 -14.59 -0.73 -17.89
CA ALA A 324 -14.42 0.10 -16.71
C ALA A 324 -13.46 1.29 -16.99
N THR A 325 -13.89 2.49 -16.58
CA THR A 325 -13.07 3.72 -16.62
C THR A 325 -12.62 4.18 -15.22
N THR A 326 -12.97 3.40 -14.21
CA THR A 326 -12.73 3.58 -12.77
C THR A 326 -12.50 2.18 -12.16
N ILE A 327 -12.16 2.11 -10.88
CA ILE A 327 -12.03 0.83 -10.16
C ILE A 327 -13.39 0.44 -9.58
N TRP A 328 -13.75 -0.84 -9.64
CA TRP A 328 -15.00 -1.35 -9.10
C TRP A 328 -14.86 -1.77 -7.63
N GLU A 329 -15.98 -1.86 -6.93
CA GLU A 329 -16.08 -2.42 -5.56
C GLU A 329 -15.86 -3.94 -5.56
N LEU A 330 -16.38 -4.62 -6.57
CA LEU A 330 -16.29 -6.06 -6.73
C LEU A 330 -15.46 -6.40 -7.97
N TRP A 331 -14.64 -7.46 -7.87
CA TRP A 331 -13.87 -7.99 -9.01
C TRP A 331 -14.75 -8.45 -10.18
N ASN A 332 -16.00 -8.77 -9.89
CA ASN A 332 -17.08 -9.22 -10.78
C ASN A 332 -18.23 -8.21 -10.87
N GLY A 333 -17.92 -6.90 -10.82
CA GLY A 333 -18.93 -5.84 -10.87
C GLY A 333 -19.84 -5.83 -12.11
N ASP A 334 -19.52 -6.56 -13.17
CA ASP A 334 -20.42 -6.71 -14.33
C ASP A 334 -21.51 -7.79 -14.15
N THR A 335 -21.32 -8.72 -13.21
CA THR A 335 -22.20 -9.87 -12.98
C THR A 335 -22.77 -9.95 -11.56
N ALA A 336 -22.19 -9.22 -10.59
CA ALA A 336 -22.65 -9.18 -9.21
C ALA A 336 -24.03 -8.50 -9.05
N ASP A 337 -24.75 -8.90 -8.00
CA ASP A 337 -26.04 -8.29 -7.65
C ASP A 337 -25.90 -6.76 -7.47
N PRO A 338 -26.76 -5.95 -8.12
CA PRO A 338 -26.64 -4.50 -8.10
C PRO A 338 -26.84 -3.86 -6.71
N ALA A 339 -27.37 -4.59 -5.73
CA ALA A 339 -27.61 -4.06 -4.38
C ALA A 339 -26.34 -3.58 -3.67
N MET A 340 -25.19 -4.20 -3.94
CA MET A 340 -23.90 -3.83 -3.35
C MET A 340 -22.78 -3.93 -4.40
N ASN A 341 -22.91 -3.08 -5.44
CA ASN A 341 -22.01 -3.12 -6.59
C ASN A 341 -21.75 -1.71 -7.14
N SER A 342 -20.72 -1.05 -6.63
CA SER A 342 -20.24 0.22 -7.13
C SER A 342 -19.24 0.05 -8.28
N ALA A 343 -19.45 0.78 -9.38
CA ALA A 343 -18.50 0.87 -10.47
C ALA A 343 -17.41 1.96 -10.24
N ASN A 344 -17.39 2.63 -9.09
CA ASN A 344 -16.35 3.57 -8.71
C ASN A 344 -16.07 3.47 -7.20
N HIS A 345 -15.10 2.63 -6.85
CA HIS A 345 -14.72 2.28 -5.49
C HIS A 345 -13.23 1.93 -5.47
N VAL A 346 -12.43 2.60 -4.64
CA VAL A 346 -10.96 2.57 -4.79
C VAL A 346 -10.25 1.56 -3.88
N MET A 347 -10.97 0.92 -2.95
CA MET A 347 -10.38 0.03 -1.93
C MET A 347 -9.54 -1.12 -2.54
N LEU A 348 -9.96 -1.66 -3.69
CA LEU A 348 -9.28 -2.76 -4.37
C LEU A 348 -7.96 -2.35 -5.02
N LEU A 349 -7.58 -1.06 -4.97
CA LEU A 349 -6.23 -0.64 -5.37
C LEU A 349 -5.16 -1.09 -4.38
N GLY A 350 -5.48 -1.18 -3.09
CA GLY A 350 -4.52 -1.63 -2.07
C GLY A 350 -3.16 -0.92 -2.17
N ASP A 351 -2.10 -1.71 -2.34
CA ASP A 351 -0.73 -1.22 -2.57
C ASP A 351 -0.29 -1.17 -4.04
N LEU A 352 -1.20 -1.34 -5.01
CA LEU A 352 -0.84 -1.39 -6.44
C LEU A 352 -0.15 -0.11 -6.93
N ILE A 353 -0.69 1.06 -6.55
CA ILE A 353 -0.10 2.34 -6.96
C ILE A 353 1.23 2.58 -6.25
N ILE A 354 1.36 2.17 -4.99
CA ILE A 354 2.65 2.19 -4.29
C ILE A 354 3.64 1.32 -5.07
N TRP A 355 3.22 0.13 -5.49
CA TRP A 355 4.05 -0.79 -6.26
C TRP A 355 4.50 -0.20 -7.62
N TYR A 356 3.62 0.56 -8.29
CA TYR A 356 3.98 1.29 -9.51
C TYR A 356 5.10 2.29 -9.26
N TYR A 357 4.98 3.12 -8.23
CA TYR A 357 5.99 4.15 -7.96
C TYR A 357 7.26 3.58 -7.34
N GLU A 358 7.16 2.81 -6.26
CA GLU A 358 8.32 2.34 -5.51
C GLU A 358 9.15 1.29 -6.25
N TYR A 359 8.52 0.43 -7.06
CA TYR A 359 9.21 -0.70 -7.70
C TYR A 359 9.30 -0.49 -9.20
N LEU A 360 8.19 -0.34 -9.94
CA LEU A 360 8.30 -0.19 -11.40
C LEU A 360 9.06 1.08 -11.78
N ALA A 361 8.76 2.22 -11.14
CA ALA A 361 9.52 3.44 -11.35
C ALA A 361 10.77 3.55 -10.47
N GLY A 362 10.86 2.84 -9.34
CA GLY A 362 12.00 2.99 -8.43
C GLY A 362 12.03 4.37 -7.76
N ILE A 363 10.88 4.93 -7.38
CA ILE A 363 10.76 6.17 -6.61
C ILE A 363 10.25 5.80 -5.21
N LYS A 364 11.15 5.61 -4.26
CA LYS A 364 10.82 5.27 -2.87
C LYS A 364 11.47 6.26 -1.91
N ASN A 365 10.74 6.69 -0.87
CA ASN A 365 11.33 7.39 0.26
C ASN A 365 12.12 6.38 1.11
N ALA A 366 13.39 6.63 1.39
CA ALA A 366 14.22 5.67 2.14
C ALA A 366 13.63 5.38 3.52
N ASP A 367 13.82 4.17 4.05
CA ASP A 367 13.15 3.71 5.28
C ASP A 367 13.51 4.56 6.52
N ASP A 368 14.65 5.23 6.53
CA ASP A 368 15.09 6.15 7.58
C ASP A 368 14.78 7.64 7.28
N ALA A 369 14.16 7.93 6.13
CA ALA A 369 13.96 9.28 5.62
C ALA A 369 12.52 9.80 5.78
N ILE A 370 12.39 11.13 5.73
CA ILE A 370 11.12 11.83 5.95
C ILE A 370 10.89 12.80 4.80
N GLY A 371 9.73 12.68 4.15
CA GLY A 371 9.33 13.57 3.06
C GLY A 371 10.39 13.63 1.96
N PHE A 372 10.91 12.45 1.54
CA PHE A 372 11.90 12.31 0.47
C PHE A 372 13.22 13.07 0.71
N SER A 373 13.61 13.30 1.97
CA SER A 373 14.94 13.86 2.28
C SER A 373 16.09 12.98 1.76
N LYS A 374 15.86 11.65 1.73
CA LYS A 374 16.70 10.66 1.07
C LYS A 374 15.80 9.70 0.30
N LEU A 375 16.13 9.45 -0.96
CA LEU A 375 15.43 8.49 -1.81
C LEU A 375 16.17 7.14 -1.81
N GLU A 376 15.42 6.06 -1.96
CA GLU A 376 15.92 4.80 -2.49
C GLU A 376 15.38 4.66 -3.92
N MET A 377 16.28 4.68 -4.89
CA MET A 377 15.93 4.57 -6.30
C MET A 377 16.41 3.24 -6.87
N HIS A 378 15.47 2.33 -7.10
CA HIS A 378 15.74 0.98 -7.59
C HIS A 378 14.59 0.50 -8.49
N PRO A 379 14.64 0.77 -9.81
CA PRO A 379 13.59 0.33 -10.71
C PRO A 379 13.65 -1.17 -10.93
N LEU A 380 12.49 -1.81 -10.87
CA LEU A 380 12.29 -3.21 -11.16
C LEU A 380 12.13 -3.42 -12.67
N ILE A 381 13.12 -4.07 -13.28
CA ILE A 381 13.10 -4.41 -14.70
C ILE A 381 12.48 -5.79 -14.86
N ILE A 382 11.25 -5.85 -15.37
CA ILE A 382 10.45 -7.08 -15.30
C ILE A 382 9.55 -7.32 -16.51
N GLY A 383 9.27 -8.61 -16.75
CA GLY A 383 8.33 -9.07 -17.76
C GLY A 383 8.67 -8.55 -19.15
N ASP A 384 7.67 -8.03 -19.83
CA ASP A 384 7.74 -7.43 -21.18
C ASP A 384 7.76 -5.89 -21.14
N LEU A 385 7.99 -5.27 -19.97
CA LEU A 385 8.12 -3.81 -19.90
C LEU A 385 9.41 -3.33 -20.58
N ASN A 386 9.28 -2.43 -21.54
CA ASN A 386 10.43 -1.84 -22.25
C ASN A 386 10.78 -0.45 -21.70
N TYR A 387 9.83 0.24 -21.08
CA TYR A 387 10.09 1.48 -20.36
C TYR A 387 9.08 1.70 -19.24
N VAL A 388 9.49 2.48 -18.25
CA VAL A 388 8.62 3.16 -17.28
C VAL A 388 9.09 4.61 -17.19
N LYS A 389 8.13 5.53 -17.27
CA LYS A 389 8.33 6.96 -17.14
C LYS A 389 7.39 7.47 -16.04
N ALA A 390 7.98 7.93 -14.95
CA ALA A 390 7.25 8.45 -13.81
C ALA A 390 7.83 9.79 -13.34
N SER A 391 6.94 10.63 -12.83
CA SER A 391 7.31 11.82 -12.06
C SER A 391 6.44 11.94 -10.83
N TYR A 392 7.03 12.52 -9.77
CA TYR A 392 6.34 12.82 -8.54
C TYR A 392 6.84 14.16 -7.98
N ASN A 393 5.93 15.12 -7.85
CA ASN A 393 6.17 16.39 -7.17
C ASN A 393 6.03 16.18 -5.67
N SER A 394 7.13 15.80 -5.01
CA SER A 394 7.19 15.67 -3.56
C SER A 394 7.20 17.04 -2.86
N VAL A 395 7.12 17.04 -1.53
CA VAL A 395 7.34 18.24 -0.70
C VAL A 395 8.73 18.88 -0.86
N ARG A 396 9.67 18.16 -1.47
CA ARG A 396 11.03 18.64 -1.76
C ARG A 396 11.18 19.15 -3.21
N GLY A 397 10.19 18.91 -4.06
CA GLY A 397 10.23 19.20 -5.49
C GLY A 397 10.13 17.95 -6.37
N LEU A 398 10.38 18.16 -7.65
CA LEU A 398 10.21 17.17 -8.71
C LEU A 398 11.23 16.03 -8.60
N ILE A 399 10.72 14.81 -8.46
CA ILE A 399 11.46 13.56 -8.62
C ILE A 399 11.06 12.95 -9.96
N GLN A 400 12.03 12.53 -10.75
CA GLN A 400 11.77 11.83 -12.02
C GLN A 400 12.51 10.51 -12.07
N SER A 401 11.87 9.52 -12.68
CA SER A 401 12.48 8.25 -13.03
C SER A 401 11.96 7.81 -14.39
N HIS A 402 12.86 7.71 -15.37
CA HIS A 402 12.54 7.26 -16.70
C HIS A 402 13.60 6.28 -17.17
N TRP A 403 13.29 4.99 -17.03
CA TRP A 403 14.14 3.93 -17.57
C TRP A 403 13.55 3.37 -18.85
N GLN A 404 14.43 2.94 -19.73
CA GLN A 404 14.11 2.21 -20.95
C GLN A 404 15.16 1.13 -21.20
N ARG A 405 14.75 0.01 -21.79
CA ARG A 405 15.64 -1.03 -22.29
C ARG A 405 15.34 -1.30 -23.76
N ASN A 406 16.37 -1.29 -24.59
CA ASN A 406 16.29 -1.60 -26.02
C ASN A 406 17.57 -2.36 -26.41
N ASP A 407 17.43 -3.47 -27.14
CA ASP A 407 18.55 -4.21 -27.74
C ASP A 407 19.73 -4.51 -26.79
N GLY A 408 19.42 -4.92 -25.56
CA GLY A 408 20.42 -5.25 -24.54
C GLY A 408 21.02 -4.04 -23.80
N LYS A 409 20.69 -2.82 -24.22
CA LYS A 409 21.08 -1.57 -23.55
C LYS A 409 20.00 -1.14 -22.57
N PHE A 410 20.44 -0.63 -21.42
CA PHE A 410 19.59 0.01 -20.43
C PHE A 410 20.01 1.47 -20.29
N SER A 411 19.04 2.39 -20.30
CA SER A 411 19.28 3.79 -19.98
C SER A 411 18.25 4.29 -18.97
N TRP A 412 18.68 5.07 -18.00
CA TRP A 412 17.84 5.58 -16.92
C TRP A 412 18.14 7.02 -16.60
N TYR A 413 17.17 7.88 -16.89
CA TYR A 413 17.16 9.28 -16.51
C TYR A 413 16.49 9.45 -15.15
N ILE A 414 17.17 10.11 -14.22
CA ILE A 414 16.59 10.47 -12.93
C ILE A 414 16.81 11.94 -12.58
N THR A 415 15.90 12.48 -11.78
CA THR A 415 16.01 13.82 -11.18
C THR A 415 15.80 13.72 -9.68
N ILE A 416 16.73 14.28 -8.92
CA ILE A 416 16.69 14.36 -7.46
C ILE A 416 16.56 15.84 -7.08
N PRO A 417 15.53 16.23 -6.29
CA PRO A 417 15.31 17.61 -5.88
C PRO A 417 16.50 18.18 -5.10
N ALA A 418 16.60 19.52 -5.09
CA ALA A 418 17.57 20.22 -4.25
C ALA A 418 17.42 19.86 -2.77
N ASN A 419 18.54 19.82 -2.04
CA ASN A 419 18.58 19.46 -0.62
C ASN A 419 18.07 18.04 -0.31
N CYS A 420 18.22 17.12 -1.28
CA CYS A 420 17.94 15.69 -1.14
C CYS A 420 19.16 14.87 -1.60
N SER A 421 19.16 13.60 -1.24
CA SER A 421 20.12 12.60 -1.73
C SER A 421 19.39 11.33 -2.16
N ALA A 422 20.05 10.46 -2.91
CA ALA A 422 19.51 9.16 -3.26
C ALA A 422 20.54 8.06 -3.12
N LYS A 423 20.09 6.91 -2.63
CA LYS A 423 20.74 5.62 -2.86
C LYS A 423 20.20 5.06 -4.16
N VAL A 424 21.06 4.98 -5.18
CA VAL A 424 20.72 4.47 -6.51
C VAL A 424 21.23 3.04 -6.64
N ILE A 425 20.36 2.14 -7.10
CA ILE A 425 20.67 0.73 -7.32
C ILE A 425 20.38 0.41 -8.79
N LEU A 426 21.45 0.33 -9.59
CA LEU A 426 21.40 -0.02 -11.00
C LEU A 426 21.31 -1.54 -11.18
N PRO A 427 20.29 -2.06 -11.87
CA PRO A 427 20.11 -3.50 -12.10
C PRO A 427 21.03 -4.03 -13.20
N ASP A 428 21.23 -5.35 -13.24
CA ASP A 428 21.85 -6.10 -14.35
C ASP A 428 23.18 -5.54 -14.88
N ALA A 429 24.05 -5.07 -13.99
CA ALA A 429 25.34 -4.43 -14.29
C ALA A 429 26.54 -5.40 -14.31
N GLU A 430 26.33 -6.70 -14.04
CA GLU A 430 27.43 -7.68 -14.03
C GLU A 430 28.13 -7.80 -15.39
N GLY A 431 29.45 -7.61 -15.42
CA GLY A 431 30.25 -7.74 -16.64
C GLY A 431 30.00 -6.67 -17.70
N LYS A 432 29.17 -5.65 -17.40
CA LYS A 432 28.79 -4.58 -18.33
C LYS A 432 29.53 -3.27 -18.04
N THR A 433 29.57 -2.40 -19.04
CA THR A 433 30.06 -1.03 -18.88
C THR A 433 28.94 -0.16 -18.35
N VAL A 434 29.20 0.54 -17.24
CA VAL A 434 28.23 1.44 -16.61
C VAL A 434 28.77 2.86 -16.70
N THR A 435 27.98 3.75 -17.28
CA THR A 435 28.31 5.17 -17.44
C THR A 435 27.28 6.06 -16.77
N GLU A 436 27.72 7.27 -16.41
CA GLU A 436 26.84 8.40 -16.14
C GLU A 436 27.18 9.51 -17.13
N SER A 437 26.19 9.96 -17.90
CA SER A 437 26.34 10.98 -18.95
C SER A 437 27.57 10.73 -19.86
N GLY A 438 27.79 9.46 -20.23
CA GLY A 438 28.92 9.01 -21.05
C GLY A 438 30.26 8.82 -20.32
N THR A 439 30.37 9.18 -19.04
CA THR A 439 31.59 8.99 -18.23
C THR A 439 31.51 7.67 -17.47
N ASN A 440 32.58 6.87 -17.46
CA ASN A 440 32.59 5.62 -16.69
C ASN A 440 32.33 5.90 -15.21
N ILE A 441 31.41 5.16 -14.59
CA ILE A 441 30.96 5.43 -13.22
C ILE A 441 32.09 5.33 -12.19
N LYS A 442 33.13 4.52 -12.46
CA LYS A 442 34.32 4.39 -11.60
C LYS A 442 35.23 5.63 -11.63
N SER A 443 35.04 6.52 -12.61
CA SER A 443 35.80 7.75 -12.78
C SER A 443 35.07 8.99 -12.25
N VAL A 444 33.79 8.85 -11.85
CA VAL A 444 33.02 9.96 -11.27
C VAL A 444 33.39 10.14 -9.81
N THR A 445 34.00 11.28 -9.46
CA THR A 445 34.53 11.54 -8.11
C THR A 445 33.48 11.99 -7.09
N ASP A 446 32.35 12.50 -7.56
CA ASP A 446 31.31 13.09 -6.71
C ASP A 446 30.36 12.04 -6.12
N PHE A 447 30.44 10.80 -6.62
CA PHE A 447 29.61 9.69 -6.17
C PHE A 447 30.23 9.02 -4.96
N LYS A 448 29.38 8.66 -3.99
CA LYS A 448 29.81 8.02 -2.75
C LYS A 448 29.41 6.55 -2.73
N ASN A 449 30.14 5.76 -1.94
CA ASN A 449 29.77 4.38 -1.60
C ASN A 449 29.52 3.46 -2.81
N ILE A 450 30.23 3.68 -3.92
CA ILE A 450 30.10 2.86 -5.13
C ILE A 450 30.50 1.42 -4.79
N THR A 451 29.52 0.53 -4.85
CA THR A 451 29.69 -0.90 -4.59
C THR A 451 29.14 -1.68 -5.78
N ILE A 452 29.89 -2.69 -6.24
CA ILE A 452 29.44 -3.62 -7.27
C ILE A 452 29.36 -5.00 -6.63
N ALA A 453 28.15 -5.51 -6.47
CA ALA A 453 27.90 -6.82 -5.86
C ALA A 453 26.64 -7.44 -6.44
N ASN A 454 26.63 -8.76 -6.59
CA ASN A 454 25.47 -9.54 -7.08
C ASN A 454 24.86 -9.00 -8.38
N GLY A 455 25.70 -8.54 -9.29
CA GLY A 455 25.28 -7.96 -10.57
C GLY A 455 24.56 -6.62 -10.49
N GLN A 456 24.64 -5.92 -9.36
CA GLN A 456 24.10 -4.57 -9.18
C GLN A 456 25.22 -3.56 -8.91
N VAL A 457 25.00 -2.31 -9.30
CA VAL A 457 25.82 -1.17 -8.86
C VAL A 457 25.00 -0.35 -7.89
N VAL A 458 25.53 -0.17 -6.68
CA VAL A 458 24.92 0.66 -5.63
C VAL A 458 25.80 1.90 -5.44
N LEU A 459 25.19 3.08 -5.38
CA LEU A 459 25.89 4.34 -5.16
C LEU A 459 25.00 5.36 -4.44
N GLU A 460 25.62 6.35 -3.82
CA GLU A 460 24.93 7.49 -3.22
C GLU A 460 25.28 8.79 -3.96
N ILE A 461 24.24 9.56 -4.29
CA ILE A 461 24.31 10.84 -5.02
C ILE A 461 23.50 11.93 -4.34
N GLY A 462 23.84 13.18 -4.63
CA GLY A 462 23.09 14.36 -4.20
C GLY A 462 21.97 14.75 -5.18
N SER A 463 21.51 16.00 -5.04
CA SER A 463 20.55 16.60 -5.95
C SER A 463 21.13 16.83 -7.34
N GLY A 464 20.32 16.62 -8.38
CA GLY A 464 20.75 16.80 -9.76
C GLY A 464 19.89 16.04 -10.75
N SER A 465 20.28 16.08 -12.02
CA SER A 465 19.76 15.19 -13.06
C SER A 465 20.88 14.32 -13.56
N TYR A 466 20.61 13.03 -13.72
CA TYR A 466 21.60 12.02 -14.05
C TYR A 466 21.07 11.12 -15.16
N VAL A 467 21.96 10.64 -16.03
CA VAL A 467 21.65 9.65 -17.06
C VAL A 467 22.58 8.47 -16.88
N PHE A 468 22.07 7.35 -16.37
CA PHE A 468 22.83 6.11 -16.27
C PHE A 468 22.62 5.25 -17.50
N GLU A 469 23.68 4.68 -18.03
CA GLU A 469 23.61 3.72 -19.14
C GLU A 469 24.39 2.45 -18.79
N ILE A 470 23.88 1.31 -19.24
CA ILE A 470 24.49 -0.01 -19.04
C ILE A 470 24.54 -0.71 -20.40
N GLU A 471 25.76 -1.03 -20.85
CA GLU A 471 26.05 -1.66 -22.16
C GLU A 471 26.97 -2.88 -22.05
#